data_AF-A0A3E0KH90-F1
#
_entry.id   AF-A0A3E0KH90-F1
#
_cell.length_a   1.000
_cell.length_b   1.000
_cell.length_c   1.000
_cell.angle_alpha   90.00
_cell.angle_beta   90.00
_cell.angle_gamma   90.00
#
_symmetry.space_group_name_H-M   'P 1'
#
loop_
_entity.id
_entity.type
_entity.pdbx_description
1 polymer ?
#
loop_
_entity_poly.entity_id
_entity_poly.type
_entity_poly.pdbx_seq_one_letter_code
_entity_poly.pdbx_strand_id
1 'polypeptide(L)'
;MQHRVVRGESLWLIANRYNTSVAALQQANGLSGTEIYPGQILVIPNARRALSAADFDLLARMVHAEAEGEPYAGQVAVAAVILNRLDSPLFPDTVRGVIYQPYQFEPVLNGRINLPAGPLAYRAVQDALNGWDPSYGALYFFNPGKTRNAFLWSRPHTVTIGNHRFAR
;
A
#
# COMPACT_ATOMS: atom_id res chain seq x y z
N MET A 1 13.87 -0.83 -15.02
CA MET A 1 14.92 -1.88 -14.95
C MET A 1 14.42 -3.12 -15.68
N GLN A 2 15.26 -4.11 -15.98
CA GLN A 2 14.81 -5.41 -16.50
C GLN A 2 15.33 -6.56 -15.61
N HIS A 3 14.57 -7.64 -15.52
CA HIS A 3 14.94 -8.86 -14.80
C HIS A 3 14.68 -10.08 -15.67
N ARG A 4 15.64 -11.02 -15.69
CA ARG A 4 15.50 -12.29 -16.37
C ARG A 4 15.03 -13.35 -15.38
N VAL A 5 13.82 -13.87 -15.60
CA VAL A 5 13.21 -14.90 -14.75
C VAL A 5 14.11 -16.12 -14.71
N VAL A 6 14.42 -16.62 -13.52
CA VAL A 6 15.14 -17.89 -13.34
C VAL A 6 14.20 -19.00 -12.89
N ARG A 7 14.65 -20.26 -13.04
CA ARG A 7 13.85 -21.42 -12.65
C ARG A 7 13.49 -21.34 -11.16
N GLY A 8 12.18 -21.43 -10.87
CA GLY A 8 11.65 -21.39 -9.50
C GLY A 8 11.17 -20.02 -9.03
N GLU A 9 11.36 -18.95 -9.82
CA GLU A 9 10.78 -17.65 -9.49
C GLU A 9 9.29 -17.57 -9.84
N SER A 10 8.58 -16.75 -9.06
CA SER A 10 7.21 -16.32 -9.30
C SER A 10 7.17 -14.81 -9.41
N LEU A 11 6.11 -14.25 -10.01
CA LEU A 11 5.91 -12.79 -10.02
C LEU A 11 5.95 -12.21 -8.62
N TRP A 12 5.48 -12.95 -7.61
CA TRP A 12 5.52 -12.51 -6.22
C TRP A 12 6.96 -12.41 -5.69
N LEU A 13 7.80 -13.43 -5.93
CA LEU A 13 9.21 -13.40 -5.51
C LEU A 13 9.98 -12.26 -6.19
N ILE A 14 9.70 -12.02 -7.48
CA ILE A 14 10.33 -10.96 -8.26
C ILE A 14 9.83 -9.59 -7.78
N ALA A 15 8.52 -9.43 -7.59
CA ALA A 15 7.91 -8.22 -7.06
C ALA A 15 8.54 -7.85 -5.71
N ASN A 16 8.64 -8.82 -4.80
CA ASN A 16 9.25 -8.64 -3.49
C ASN A 16 10.73 -8.27 -3.60
N ARG A 17 11.49 -8.95 -4.46
CA ARG A 17 12.92 -8.66 -4.69
C ARG A 17 13.15 -7.23 -5.15
N TYR A 18 12.34 -6.76 -6.09
CA TYR A 18 12.46 -5.43 -6.68
C TYR A 18 11.56 -4.40 -6.03
N ASN A 19 10.95 -4.74 -4.88
CA ASN A 19 10.14 -3.82 -4.11
C ASN A 19 9.06 -3.12 -4.96
N THR A 20 8.37 -3.93 -5.76
CA THR A 20 7.23 -3.55 -6.60
C THR A 20 6.08 -4.51 -6.29
N SER A 21 4.95 -4.38 -6.97
CA SER A 21 3.82 -5.30 -6.82
C SER A 21 3.67 -6.23 -8.00
N VAL A 22 2.98 -7.36 -7.78
CA VAL A 22 2.60 -8.29 -8.86
C VAL A 22 1.76 -7.57 -9.90
N ALA A 23 0.83 -6.71 -9.47
CA ALA A 23 -0.01 -5.92 -10.37
C ALA A 23 0.82 -4.97 -11.23
N ALA A 24 1.78 -4.24 -10.64
CA ALA A 24 2.69 -3.38 -11.39
C ALA A 24 3.55 -4.17 -12.39
N LEU A 25 4.07 -5.34 -12.00
CA LEU A 25 4.77 -6.24 -12.93
C LEU A 25 3.86 -6.70 -14.06
N GLN A 26 2.62 -7.09 -13.77
CA GLN A 26 1.68 -7.52 -14.80
C GLN A 26 1.39 -6.39 -15.78
N GLN A 27 1.07 -5.20 -15.29
CA GLN A 27 0.76 -4.03 -16.11
C GLN A 27 1.96 -3.61 -16.97
N ALA A 28 3.15 -3.56 -16.39
CA ALA A 28 4.38 -3.18 -17.10
C ALA A 28 4.79 -4.19 -18.18
N ASN A 29 4.32 -5.44 -18.08
CA ASN A 29 4.68 -6.54 -18.98
C ASN A 29 3.51 -7.07 -19.81
N GLY A 30 2.32 -6.44 -19.74
CA GLY A 30 1.13 -6.90 -20.45
C GLY A 30 0.66 -8.32 -20.06
N LEU A 31 0.89 -8.74 -18.82
CA LEU A 31 0.50 -10.08 -18.35
C LEU A 31 -0.94 -10.05 -17.83
N SER A 32 -1.77 -10.99 -18.29
CA SER A 32 -3.15 -11.18 -17.81
C SER A 32 -3.26 -12.12 -16.60
N GLY A 33 -2.17 -12.82 -16.26
CA GLY A 33 -2.09 -13.80 -15.17
C GLY A 33 -0.74 -13.75 -14.47
N THR A 34 -0.45 -14.75 -13.63
CA THR A 34 0.81 -14.82 -12.85
C THR A 34 1.84 -15.77 -13.42
N GLU A 35 1.53 -16.42 -14.55
CA GLU A 35 2.43 -17.33 -15.25
C GLU A 35 3.61 -16.57 -15.88
N ILE A 36 4.80 -17.07 -15.57
CA ILE A 36 6.08 -16.60 -16.12
C ILE A 36 6.96 -17.80 -16.40
N TYR A 37 7.84 -17.68 -17.40
CA TYR A 37 8.70 -18.78 -17.85
C TYR A 37 10.19 -18.46 -17.60
N PRO A 38 11.00 -19.46 -17.21
CA PRO A 38 12.45 -19.27 -17.10
C PRO A 38 13.03 -18.71 -18.41
N GLY A 39 13.84 -17.65 -18.30
CA GLY A 39 14.42 -16.94 -19.43
C GLY A 39 13.60 -15.75 -19.93
N GLN A 40 12.33 -15.61 -19.53
CA GLN A 40 11.50 -14.44 -19.84
C GLN A 40 12.13 -13.17 -19.25
N ILE A 41 12.13 -12.09 -20.03
CA ILE A 41 12.57 -10.78 -19.57
C ILE A 41 11.35 -10.00 -19.12
N LEU A 42 11.33 -9.61 -17.85
CA LEU A 42 10.32 -8.72 -17.30
C LEU A 42 10.91 -7.31 -17.21
N VAL A 43 10.18 -6.33 -17.74
CA VAL A 43 10.30 -4.93 -17.36
C VAL A 43 9.93 -4.85 -15.89
N ILE A 44 10.92 -4.51 -15.08
CA ILE A 44 10.68 -4.18 -13.68
C ILE A 44 10.30 -2.71 -13.68
N PRO A 45 9.00 -2.36 -13.49
CA PRO A 45 8.62 -0.98 -13.28
C PRO A 45 9.39 -0.53 -12.05
N ASN A 46 9.98 0.67 -12.12
CA ASN A 46 10.74 1.19 -10.99
C ASN A 46 9.87 1.08 -9.74
N ALA A 47 10.40 0.32 -8.76
CA ALA A 47 9.92 0.18 -7.39
C ALA A 47 9.26 1.49 -6.98
N ARG A 48 7.93 1.46 -6.78
CA ARG A 48 7.06 2.57 -6.38
C ARG A 48 7.64 3.93 -6.71
N ARG A 49 7.31 4.47 -7.89
CA ARG A 49 7.57 5.84 -8.36
C ARG A 49 8.09 6.71 -7.20
N ALA A 50 9.42 6.88 -7.11
CA ALA A 50 10.06 7.46 -5.94
C ALA A 50 9.25 8.67 -5.49
N LEU A 51 8.63 8.57 -4.31
CA LEU A 51 7.69 9.58 -3.87
C LEU A 51 8.44 10.92 -3.84
N SER A 52 7.80 11.96 -4.35
CA SER A 52 8.32 13.31 -4.12
C SER A 52 8.42 13.54 -2.61
N ALA A 53 9.32 14.41 -2.17
CA ALA A 53 9.42 14.73 -0.73
C ALA A 53 8.07 15.20 -0.16
N ALA A 54 7.26 15.89 -0.97
CA ALA A 54 5.92 16.32 -0.61
C ALA A 54 4.93 15.14 -0.50
N ASP A 55 4.98 14.15 -1.39
CA ASP A 55 4.13 12.97 -1.30
C ASP A 55 4.54 12.05 -0.14
N PHE A 56 5.85 11.93 0.11
CA PHE A 56 6.37 11.19 1.27
C PHE A 56 5.90 11.82 2.58
N ASP A 57 5.98 13.15 2.68
CA ASP A 57 5.49 13.91 3.83
C ASP A 57 3.97 13.78 3.99
N LEU A 58 3.20 13.97 2.92
CA LEU A 58 1.75 13.82 2.95
C LEU A 58 1.32 12.41 3.37
N LEU A 59 1.99 11.38 2.86
CA LEU A 59 1.74 10.00 3.25
C LEU A 59 2.07 9.74 4.72
N ALA A 60 3.18 10.29 5.22
CA ALA A 60 3.54 10.19 6.64
C ALA A 60 2.51 10.88 7.55
N ARG A 61 2.01 12.06 7.16
CA ARG A 61 0.92 12.74 7.89
C ARG A 61 -0.35 11.92 7.90
N MET A 62 -0.69 11.28 6.79
CA MET A 62 -1.85 10.39 6.70
C MET A 62 -1.71 9.19 7.64
N VAL A 63 -0.57 8.50 7.61
CA VAL A 63 -0.27 7.37 8.49
C VAL A 63 -0.31 7.78 9.96
N HIS A 64 0.30 8.92 10.29
CA HIS A 64 0.26 9.47 11.64
C HIS A 64 -1.18 9.76 12.08
N ALA A 65 -2.00 10.36 11.20
CA ALA A 65 -3.36 10.71 11.57
C ALA A 65 -4.27 9.49 11.78
N GLU A 66 -4.09 8.41 11.02
CA GLU A 66 -4.91 7.18 11.10
C GLU A 66 -4.44 6.19 12.16
N ALA A 67 -3.14 6.11 12.40
CA ALA A 67 -2.53 5.03 13.17
C ALA A 67 -1.62 5.51 14.30
N GLU A 68 -1.70 6.77 14.71
CA GLU A 68 -1.09 7.22 15.97
C GLU A 68 -1.65 6.41 17.15
N GLY A 69 -0.74 5.87 17.97
CA GLY A 69 -1.08 4.99 19.09
C GLY A 69 -1.28 3.52 18.72
N GLU A 70 -1.34 3.17 17.44
CA GLU A 70 -1.33 1.77 16.99
C GLU A 70 0.07 1.15 17.11
N PRO A 71 0.17 -0.19 17.22
CA PRO A 71 1.44 -0.89 17.09
C PRO A 71 2.18 -0.47 15.82
N TYR A 72 3.51 -0.48 15.83
CA TYR A 72 4.31 -0.05 14.68
C TYR A 72 3.93 -0.78 13.37
N ALA A 73 3.68 -2.09 13.45
CA ALA A 73 3.18 -2.87 12.32
C ALA A 73 1.83 -2.35 11.77
N GLY A 74 0.97 -1.78 12.61
CA GLY A 74 -0.28 -1.15 12.19
C GLY A 74 -0.05 0.15 11.41
N GLN A 75 0.94 0.95 11.81
CA GLN A 75 1.35 2.15 11.06
C GLN A 75 1.91 1.78 9.69
N VAL A 76 2.78 0.76 9.63
CA VAL A 76 3.32 0.24 8.36
C VAL A 76 2.20 -0.33 7.49
N ALA A 77 1.22 -1.04 8.08
CA ALA A 77 0.08 -1.59 7.34
C ALA A 77 -0.80 -0.50 6.72
N VAL A 78 -1.07 0.61 7.42
CA VAL A 78 -1.81 1.75 6.83
C VAL A 78 -1.05 2.36 5.66
N ALA A 79 0.27 2.56 5.80
CA ALA A 79 1.11 3.03 4.70
C ALA A 79 1.04 2.07 3.50
N ALA A 80 1.16 0.76 3.76
CA ALA A 80 1.09 -0.28 2.74
C ALA A 80 -0.27 -0.29 2.01
N VAL A 81 -1.40 -0.11 2.71
CA VAL A 81 -2.72 0.01 2.05
C VAL A 81 -2.74 1.16 1.05
N ILE A 82 -2.24 2.34 1.43
CA ILE A 82 -2.20 3.50 0.52
C ILE A 82 -1.33 3.19 -0.70
N LEU A 83 -0.18 2.54 -0.50
CA LEU A 83 0.70 2.13 -1.60
C LEU A 83 0.06 1.04 -2.49
N ASN A 84 -0.69 0.10 -1.90
CA ASN A 84 -1.43 -0.93 -2.64
C ASN A 84 -2.56 -0.31 -3.50
N ARG A 85 -3.17 0.78 -3.03
CA ARG A 85 -4.15 1.55 -3.82
C ARG A 85 -3.52 2.20 -5.04
N LEU A 86 -2.31 2.77 -4.91
CA LEU A 86 -1.59 3.35 -6.06
C LEU A 86 -1.32 2.33 -7.16
N ASP A 87 -1.13 1.06 -6.78
CA ASP A 87 -0.88 -0.05 -7.72
C ASP A 87 -2.18 -0.69 -8.24
N SER A 88 -3.34 -0.26 -7.75
CA SER A 88 -4.63 -0.87 -8.08
C SER A 88 -5.39 -0.01 -9.08
N PRO A 89 -5.95 -0.59 -10.16
CA PRO A 89 -6.76 0.15 -11.12
C PRO A 89 -8.10 0.64 -10.54
N LEU A 90 -8.43 0.25 -9.31
CA LEU A 90 -9.65 0.68 -8.61
C LEU A 90 -9.52 2.06 -7.95
N PHE A 91 -8.30 2.61 -7.88
CA PHE A 91 -8.00 3.85 -7.18
C PHE A 91 -7.17 4.79 -8.06
N PRO A 92 -7.09 6.09 -7.72
CA PRO A 92 -6.16 7.00 -8.36
C PRO A 92 -4.70 6.54 -8.25
N ASP A 93 -3.90 6.87 -9.25
CA ASP A 93 -2.48 6.47 -9.36
C ASP A 93 -1.49 7.49 -8.75
N THR A 94 -1.99 8.40 -7.91
CA THR A 94 -1.18 9.42 -7.20
C THR A 94 -1.48 9.44 -5.71
N VAL A 95 -0.46 9.71 -4.87
CA VAL A 95 -0.62 9.79 -3.40
C VAL A 95 -1.70 10.78 -3.01
N ARG A 96 -1.66 11.98 -3.61
CA ARG A 96 -2.71 12.99 -3.43
C ARG A 96 -4.08 12.48 -3.87
N GLY A 97 -4.18 11.82 -5.01
CA GLY A 97 -5.45 11.27 -5.50
C GLY A 97 -6.05 10.24 -4.54
N VAL A 98 -5.24 9.34 -4.00
CA VAL A 98 -5.69 8.34 -3.02
C VAL A 98 -6.09 8.99 -1.70
N ILE A 99 -5.27 9.91 -1.17
CA ILE A 99 -5.51 10.54 0.14
C ILE A 99 -6.73 11.46 0.10
N TYR A 100 -6.89 12.26 -0.95
CA TYR A 100 -8.00 13.21 -1.06
C TYR A 100 -9.25 12.62 -1.75
N GLN A 101 -9.29 11.30 -1.99
CA GLN A 101 -10.50 10.67 -2.50
C GLN A 101 -11.66 10.89 -1.51
N PRO A 102 -12.84 11.36 -1.96
CA PRO A 102 -13.93 11.73 -1.08
C PRO A 102 -14.31 10.61 -0.09
N TYR A 103 -14.43 10.99 1.17
CA TYR A 103 -14.88 10.13 2.28
C TYR A 103 -14.03 8.88 2.57
N GLN A 104 -12.79 8.82 2.07
CA GLN A 104 -11.88 7.69 2.38
C GLN A 104 -11.12 7.85 3.69
N PHE A 105 -10.80 9.09 4.09
CA PHE A 105 -9.97 9.38 5.26
C PHE A 105 -10.54 10.56 6.06
N GLU A 106 -10.92 10.30 7.32
CA GLU A 106 -11.47 11.32 8.23
C GLU A 106 -10.50 12.50 8.49
N PRO A 107 -9.17 12.29 8.64
CA PRO A 107 -8.19 13.35 8.87
C PRO A 107 -8.15 14.44 7.80
N VAL A 108 -8.60 14.13 6.57
CA VAL A 108 -8.71 15.11 5.49
C VAL A 108 -9.85 16.08 5.76
N LEU A 109 -10.97 15.58 6.28
CA LEU A 109 -12.17 16.38 6.56
C LEU A 109 -12.01 17.24 7.81
N ASN A 110 -11.36 16.73 8.85
CA ASN A 110 -11.18 17.43 10.13
C ASN A 110 -9.89 18.28 10.20
N GLY A 111 -9.11 18.33 9.11
CA GLY A 111 -7.90 19.16 9.00
C GLY A 111 -6.66 18.59 9.68
N ARG A 112 -6.74 17.45 10.36
CA ARG A 112 -5.60 16.78 11.03
C ARG A 112 -4.49 16.40 10.04
N ILE A 113 -4.81 16.20 8.75
CA ILE A 113 -3.83 15.98 7.68
C ILE A 113 -2.84 17.15 7.50
N ASN A 114 -3.19 18.36 7.95
CA ASN A 114 -2.32 19.54 7.85
C ASN A 114 -1.27 19.61 8.97
N LEU A 115 -1.38 18.78 10.01
CA LEU A 115 -0.42 18.71 11.11
C LEU A 115 0.83 17.91 10.69
N PRO A 116 2.01 18.21 11.26
CA PRO A 116 3.21 17.43 10.99
C PRO A 116 3.11 16.00 11.54
N ALA A 117 3.79 15.06 10.88
CA ALA A 117 3.84 13.67 11.31
C ALA A 117 4.95 13.44 12.36
N GLY A 118 4.75 12.47 13.25
CA GLY A 118 5.80 11.98 14.14
C GLY A 118 6.85 11.09 13.43
N PRO A 119 8.04 10.87 14.02
CA PRO A 119 9.13 10.12 13.40
C PRO A 119 8.79 8.65 13.09
N LEU A 120 7.91 8.02 13.89
CA LEU A 120 7.46 6.66 13.64
C LEU A 120 6.67 6.55 12.34
N ALA A 121 5.85 7.55 12.00
CA ALA A 121 5.08 7.53 10.77
C ALA A 121 5.98 7.64 9.53
N TYR A 122 6.98 8.52 9.55
CA TYR A 122 7.98 8.59 8.46
C TYR A 122 8.72 7.25 8.28
N ARG A 123 9.14 6.62 9.40
CA ARG A 123 9.78 5.31 9.33
C ARG A 123 8.82 4.24 8.80
N ALA A 124 7.56 4.26 9.23
CA ALA A 124 6.56 3.32 8.76
C ALA A 124 6.31 3.44 7.25
N VAL A 125 6.26 4.68 6.73
CA VAL A 125 6.19 4.93 5.29
C VAL A 125 7.43 4.41 4.56
N GLN A 126 8.63 4.66 5.10
CA GLN A 126 9.87 4.17 4.51
C GLN A 126 9.91 2.64 4.47
N ASP A 127 9.51 1.97 5.56
CA ASP A 127 9.50 0.51 5.65
C ASP A 127 8.44 -0.10 4.73
N ALA A 128 7.26 0.52 4.67
CA ALA A 128 6.24 0.13 3.71
C ALA A 128 6.81 0.28 2.30
N LEU A 129 7.37 1.44 1.96
CA LEU A 129 8.03 1.72 0.68
C LEU A 129 9.11 0.70 0.35
N ASN A 130 9.88 0.21 1.33
CA ASN A 130 10.92 -0.81 1.21
C ASN A 130 10.38 -2.24 1.01
N GLY A 131 9.06 -2.42 1.03
CA GLY A 131 8.39 -3.66 0.65
C GLY A 131 7.71 -4.38 1.82
N TRP A 132 7.80 -3.85 3.05
CA TRP A 132 7.12 -4.46 4.16
C TRP A 132 5.62 -4.15 4.12
N ASP A 133 4.81 -5.16 3.80
CA ASP A 133 3.35 -5.06 3.86
C ASP A 133 2.75 -6.04 4.90
N PRO A 134 2.60 -5.61 6.17
CA PRO A 134 1.93 -6.39 7.21
C PRO A 134 0.43 -6.58 6.96
N SER A 135 -0.19 -5.84 6.04
CA SER A 135 -1.62 -5.94 5.73
C SER A 135 -1.97 -7.10 4.78
N TYR A 136 -0.94 -7.74 4.20
CA TYR A 136 -1.04 -8.80 3.20
C TYR A 136 -1.81 -8.38 1.94
N GLY A 137 -1.45 -7.22 1.36
CA GLY A 137 -2.04 -6.72 0.14
C GLY A 137 -3.45 -6.14 0.33
N ALA A 138 -3.78 -5.62 1.51
CA ALA A 138 -5.09 -5.03 1.76
C ALA A 138 -5.26 -3.72 0.97
N LEU A 139 -6.51 -3.43 0.62
CA LEU A 139 -6.95 -2.18 -0.04
C LEU A 139 -7.84 -1.33 0.87
N TYR A 140 -8.32 -1.92 1.97
CA TYR A 140 -9.20 -1.29 2.94
C TYR A 140 -8.74 -1.60 4.37
N PHE A 141 -9.01 -0.68 5.29
CA PHE A 141 -8.94 -0.95 6.72
C PHE A 141 -10.05 -0.21 7.46
N PHE A 142 -10.40 -0.70 8.64
CA PHE A 142 -11.40 -0.06 9.50
C PHE A 142 -11.30 -0.51 10.95
N ASN A 143 -11.79 0.33 11.87
CA ASN A 143 -11.92 -0.05 13.27
C ASN A 143 -13.28 -0.75 13.51
N PRO A 144 -13.32 -2.07 13.82
CA PRO A 144 -14.56 -2.81 13.99
C PRO A 144 -15.40 -2.32 15.18
N GLY A 145 -14.78 -1.66 16.16
CA GLY A 145 -15.46 -1.01 17.28
C GLY A 145 -16.21 0.26 16.87
N LYS A 146 -15.76 0.96 15.81
CA LYS A 146 -16.29 2.27 15.40
C LYS A 146 -17.15 2.26 14.14
N THR A 147 -17.05 1.25 13.27
CA THR A 147 -17.83 1.19 12.03
C THR A 147 -18.83 0.04 11.97
N ARG A 148 -19.92 0.26 11.23
CA ARG A 148 -20.95 -0.74 10.87
C ARG A 148 -21.17 -0.80 9.35
N ASN A 149 -20.27 -0.21 8.55
CA ASN A 149 -20.41 -0.13 7.10
C ASN A 149 -20.40 -1.54 6.45
N ALA A 150 -21.55 -1.96 5.92
CA ALA A 150 -21.75 -3.29 5.35
C ALA A 150 -20.77 -3.64 4.22
N PHE A 151 -20.36 -2.66 3.41
CA PHE A 151 -19.37 -2.87 2.36
C PHE A 151 -18.00 -3.27 2.94
N LEU A 152 -17.53 -2.56 3.98
CA LEU A 152 -16.25 -2.88 4.62
C LEU A 152 -16.29 -4.27 5.30
N TRP A 153 -17.44 -4.62 5.88
CA TRP A 153 -17.65 -5.93 6.50
C TRP A 153 -17.76 -7.09 5.49
N SER A 154 -18.13 -6.83 4.24
CA SER A 154 -18.24 -7.87 3.19
C SER A 154 -16.91 -8.16 2.49
N ARG A 155 -15.89 -7.29 2.64
CA ARG A 155 -14.58 -7.49 2.03
C ARG A 155 -13.84 -8.69 2.65
N PRO A 156 -13.13 -9.51 1.85
CA PRO A 156 -12.26 -10.56 2.36
C PRO A 156 -11.23 -10.02 3.35
N HIS A 157 -11.30 -10.49 4.59
CA HIS A 157 -10.40 -10.09 5.66
C HIS A 157 -9.01 -10.67 5.47
N THR A 158 -7.98 -9.85 5.65
CA THR A 158 -6.58 -10.28 5.56
C THR A 158 -5.97 -10.48 6.94
N VAL A 159 -6.05 -9.47 7.81
CA VAL A 159 -5.43 -9.48 9.14
C VAL A 159 -6.07 -8.42 10.05
N THR A 160 -5.89 -8.58 11.37
CA THR A 160 -6.19 -7.54 12.36
C THR A 160 -4.89 -7.14 13.05
N ILE A 161 -4.56 -5.85 13.08
CA ILE A 161 -3.38 -5.31 13.75
C ILE A 161 -3.82 -4.13 14.60
N GLY A 162 -3.57 -4.23 15.92
CA GLY A 162 -4.09 -3.28 16.88
C GLY A 162 -5.62 -3.17 16.77
N ASN A 163 -6.15 -1.96 16.62
CA ASN A 163 -7.58 -1.71 16.51
C ASN A 163 -8.10 -1.78 15.06
N HIS A 164 -7.25 -2.06 14.08
CA HIS A 164 -7.65 -2.06 12.67
C HIS A 164 -7.81 -3.47 12.11
N ARG A 165 -8.92 -3.68 11.41
CA ARG A 165 -9.15 -4.81 10.52
C ARG A 165 -8.80 -4.41 9.10
N PHE A 166 -7.98 -5.20 8.41
CA PHE A 166 -7.54 -4.97 7.04
C PHE A 166 -8.24 -5.93 6.07
N ALA A 167 -8.56 -5.49 4.86
CA ALA A 167 -9.32 -6.28 3.89
C ALA A 167 -8.95 -5.96 2.43
N ARG A 168 -9.20 -6.93 1.53
CA ARG A 168 -9.00 -6.79 0.07
C ARG A 168 -10.26 -6.38 -0.64
#